data_AF-A0A2S2DG36-F1
#
_entry.id   AF-A0A2S2DG36-F1
#
_cell.length_a   1.000
_cell.length_b   1.000
_cell.length_c   1.000
_cell.angle_alpha   90.00
_cell.angle_beta   90.00
_cell.angle_gamma   90.00
#
_symmetry.space_group_name_H-M   'P 1'
#
loop_
_entity.id
_entity.type
_entity.pdbx_description
1 polymer ?
#
loop_
_entity_poly.entity_id
_entity_poly.type
_entity_poly.pdbx_seq_one_letter_code
_entity_poly.pdbx_strand_id
1 'polypeptide(L)'
;MQNENDIVGAFVNLVGATLGLSVFPPEKQQLIDSMLRMQWGGQEVYVKKSNVDPEARAVEIRAKYNGRNRKELMAEYNISRTQFYLVIKGD
;
A
#
# COMPACT_ATOMS: atom_id res chain seq x y z
N MET A 1 4.63 17.33 -11.23
CA MET A 1 4.89 16.38 -10.12
C MET A 1 3.66 16.40 -9.23
N GLN A 2 2.72 15.48 -9.43
CA GLN A 2 1.53 15.38 -8.57
C GLN A 2 1.97 14.72 -7.25
N ASN A 3 1.61 15.33 -6.13
CA ASN A 3 1.95 14.92 -4.78
C ASN A 3 1.56 13.45 -4.52
N GLU A 4 2.49 12.52 -4.69
CA GLU A 4 2.31 11.08 -4.42
C GLU A 4 2.08 10.75 -2.93
N ASN A 5 2.02 11.74 -2.03
CA ASN A 5 1.89 11.55 -0.58
C ASN A 5 0.75 12.39 0.05
N ASP A 6 -0.26 12.80 -0.71
CA ASP A 6 -1.40 13.56 -0.18
C ASP A 6 -2.52 12.63 0.31
N ILE A 7 -2.42 12.18 1.56
CA ILE A 7 -3.38 11.27 2.20
C ILE A 7 -4.79 11.85 2.19
N VAL A 8 -4.92 13.17 2.42
CA VAL A 8 -6.21 13.83 2.47
C VAL A 8 -6.86 13.78 1.08
N GLY A 9 -6.11 14.13 0.04
CA GLY A 9 -6.58 14.01 -1.34
C GLY A 9 -6.96 12.57 -1.72
N ALA A 10 -6.13 11.59 -1.34
CA ALA A 10 -6.40 10.18 -1.61
C ALA A 10 -7.69 9.68 -0.90
N PHE A 11 -7.89 10.07 0.36
CA PHE A 11 -9.07 9.70 1.13
C PHE A 11 -10.35 10.32 0.56
N VAL A 12 -10.34 11.63 0.27
CA VAL A 12 -11.51 12.32 -0.29
C VAL A 12 -11.88 11.74 -1.66
N ASN A 13 -10.89 11.41 -2.49
CA ASN A 13 -11.12 10.74 -3.78
C ASN A 13 -11.71 9.34 -3.63
N LEU A 14 -11.21 8.52 -2.70
CA LEU A 14 -11.74 7.18 -2.43
C LEU A 14 -13.20 7.23 -1.96
N VAL A 15 -13.52 8.14 -1.04
CA VAL A 15 -14.89 8.35 -0.55
C VAL A 15 -15.81 8.78 -1.68
N GLY A 16 -15.36 9.71 -2.54
CA GLY A 16 -16.11 10.13 -3.72
C GLY A 16 -16.35 9.00 -4.73
N ALA A 17 -15.35 8.16 -4.97
CA ALA A 17 -15.47 7.00 -5.84
C ALA A 17 -16.42 5.93 -5.27
N THR A 18 -16.48 5.79 -3.94
CA THR A 18 -17.30 4.76 -3.26
C THR A 18 -18.76 5.17 -3.12
N LEU A 19 -19.02 6.43 -2.75
CA LEU A 19 -20.38 6.93 -2.48
C LEU A 19 -21.05 7.54 -3.72
N GLY A 20 -20.27 7.89 -4.74
CA GLY A 20 -20.74 8.55 -5.95
C GLY A 20 -21.09 10.03 -5.76
N LEU A 21 -21.21 10.74 -6.89
CA LEU A 21 -21.37 12.20 -6.92
C LEU A 21 -22.72 12.71 -6.39
N SER A 22 -23.73 11.83 -6.29
CA SER A 22 -25.05 12.16 -5.74
C SER A 22 -25.03 12.31 -4.22
N VAL A 23 -24.17 11.55 -3.53
CA VAL A 23 -24.02 11.59 -2.07
C VAL A 23 -22.85 12.49 -1.67
N PHE A 24 -21.78 12.48 -2.47
CA PHE A 24 -20.55 13.24 -2.21
C PHE A 24 -20.20 14.17 -3.38
N PRO A 25 -20.97 15.27 -3.56
CA PRO A 25 -20.75 16.23 -4.64
C PRO A 25 -19.44 17.02 -4.45
N PRO A 26 -18.91 17.65 -5.52
CA PRO A 26 -17.64 18.38 -5.48
C PRO A 26 -17.56 19.46 -4.39
N GLU A 27 -18.66 20.13 -4.11
CA GLU A 27 -18.73 21.18 -3.07
C GLU A 27 -18.49 20.61 -1.66
N LYS A 28 -19.05 19.43 -1.36
CA LYS A 28 -18.82 18.74 -0.09
C LYS A 28 -17.41 18.15 -0.01
N GLN A 29 -16.86 17.68 -1.14
CA GLN A 29 -15.48 17.20 -1.22
C GLN A 29 -14.48 18.29 -0.82
N GLN A 30 -14.65 19.50 -1.37
CA GLN A 30 -13.78 20.65 -1.08
C GLN A 30 -13.87 21.08 0.39
N LEU A 31 -15.09 21.10 0.95
CA LEU A 31 -15.28 21.42 2.37
C LEU A 31 -14.58 20.41 3.28
N ILE A 32 -14.75 19.11 3.03
CA ILE A 32 -14.11 18.06 3.84
C ILE A 32 -12.59 18.06 3.66
N ASP A 33 -12.07 18.26 2.44
CA ASP A 33 -10.63 18.41 2.21
C ASP A 33 -10.03 19.55 3.04
N SER A 34 -10.67 20.72 3.03
CA SER A 34 -10.24 21.88 3.82
C SER A 34 -10.25 21.59 5.34
N MET A 35 -11.31 20.96 5.84
CA MET A 35 -11.41 20.60 7.26
C MET A 35 -10.36 19.57 7.67
N LEU A 36 -10.15 18.54 6.86
CA LEU A 36 -9.14 17.50 7.12
C LEU A 36 -7.73 18.09 7.06
N ARG A 37 -7.44 18.98 6.12
CA ARG A 37 -6.15 19.69 6.06
C ARG A 37 -5.94 20.65 7.23
N MET A 38 -6.99 21.26 7.76
CA MET A 38 -6.89 22.10 8.95
C MET A 38 -6.63 21.26 10.21
N GLN A 39 -7.31 20.12 10.34
CA GLN A 39 -7.21 19.27 11.53
C GLN A 39 -5.95 18.39 11.53
N TRP A 40 -5.51 17.93 10.36
CA TRP A 40 -4.37 17.02 10.19
C TRP A 40 -3.13 17.73 9.62
N GLY A 41 -3.24 18.98 9.20
CA GLY A 41 -2.11 19.80 8.78
C GLY A 41 -1.22 20.14 9.96
N GLY A 42 0.08 19.83 9.84
CA GLY A 42 1.09 20.08 10.87
C GLY A 42 1.62 18.82 11.57
N GLN A 43 1.05 17.64 11.29
CA GLN A 43 1.57 16.38 11.79
C GLN A 43 2.27 15.60 10.65
N GLU A 44 3.54 15.26 10.85
CA GLU A 44 4.22 14.26 10.01
C GLU A 44 3.60 12.89 10.30
N VAL A 45 2.74 12.41 9.39
CA VAL A 45 2.15 11.07 9.48
C VAL A 45 3.03 10.08 8.70
N TYR A 46 3.50 9.04 9.38
CA TYR A 46 4.19 7.92 8.72
C TYR A 46 3.20 7.11 7.88
N VAL A 47 3.22 7.33 6.56
CA VAL A 47 2.53 6.45 5.60
C VAL A 47 3.43 5.26 5.36
N LYS A 48 3.04 4.09 5.88
CA LYS A 48 3.70 2.83 5.56
C LYS A 48 3.52 2.57 4.06
N LYS A 49 4.57 2.81 3.28
CA LYS A 49 4.66 2.44 1.84
C LYS A 49 4.36 0.95 1.71
N SER A 50 3.11 0.59 1.44
CA SER A 50 2.67 -0.78 1.19
C SER A 50 2.46 -0.95 -0.31
N ASN A 51 3.55 -0.79 -1.09
CA ASN A 51 3.55 -1.04 -2.54
C ASN A 51 4.07 -2.43 -2.90
N VAL A 52 4.33 -3.29 -1.92
CA VAL A 52 4.66 -4.69 -2.19
C VAL A 52 3.48 -5.51 -1.72
N ASP A 53 2.66 -5.96 -2.67
CA ASP A 53 1.67 -7.00 -2.41
C ASP A 53 2.42 -8.23 -1.89
N PRO A 54 2.32 -8.54 -0.58
CA PRO A 54 3.09 -9.60 0.03
C PRO A 54 2.68 -10.97 -0.51
N GLU A 55 1.43 -11.12 -0.95
CA GLU A 55 0.93 -12.37 -1.54
C GLU A 55 1.45 -12.57 -2.95
N ALA A 56 1.38 -11.54 -3.81
CA ALA A 56 1.97 -11.63 -5.15
C ALA A 56 3.47 -11.97 -5.11
N ARG A 57 4.19 -11.35 -4.16
CA ARG A 57 5.62 -11.65 -3.93
C ARG A 57 5.84 -13.08 -3.43
N ALA A 58 4.99 -13.58 -2.54
CA ALA A 58 5.09 -14.96 -2.05
C ALA A 58 4.82 -15.97 -3.18
N VAL A 59 3.83 -15.70 -4.04
CA VAL A 59 3.52 -16.50 -5.23
C VAL A 59 4.71 -16.55 -6.19
N GLU A 60 5.35 -15.41 -6.46
CA GLU A 60 6.51 -15.35 -7.35
C GLU A 60 7.71 -16.16 -6.80
N ILE A 61 8.02 -16.01 -5.51
CA ILE A 61 9.11 -16.78 -4.87
C ILE A 61 8.82 -18.28 -4.92
N ARG A 62 7.57 -18.70 -4.68
CA ARG A 62 7.16 -20.11 -4.78
C ARG A 62 7.30 -20.63 -6.21
N ALA A 63 6.93 -19.83 -7.21
CA ALA A 63 7.04 -20.21 -8.62
C ALA A 63 8.51 -20.35 -9.09
N LYS A 64 9.42 -19.51 -8.59
CA LYS A 64 10.86 -19.58 -8.93
C LYS A 64 11.63 -20.65 -8.13
N TYR A 65 11.07 -21.19 -7.05
CA TYR A 65 11.77 -22.15 -6.21
C TYR A 65 11.88 -23.54 -6.87
N ASN A 66 13.11 -24.02 -7.06
CA ASN A 66 13.41 -25.30 -7.71
C ASN A 66 13.89 -26.40 -6.73
N GLY A 67 13.71 -26.20 -5.43
CA GLY A 67 14.21 -27.11 -4.39
C GLY A 67 15.64 -26.84 -3.93
N ARG A 68 16.48 -26.17 -4.75
CA ARG A 68 17.93 -26.01 -4.50
C ARG A 68 18.42 -24.56 -4.55
N ASN A 69 17.71 -23.65 -5.19
CA ASN A 69 18.08 -22.24 -5.36
C ASN A 69 17.71 -21.32 -4.17
N ARG A 70 17.64 -21.84 -2.95
CA ARG A 70 17.26 -21.06 -1.75
C ARG A 70 18.15 -19.82 -1.54
N LYS A 71 19.48 -20.00 -1.60
CA LYS A 71 20.43 -18.90 -1.32
C LYS A 71 20.31 -17.77 -2.35
N GLU A 72 20.07 -18.13 -3.61
CA GLU A 72 19.87 -17.20 -4.71
C GLU A 72 18.60 -16.38 -4.51
N LEU A 73 17.46 -17.05 -4.24
CA LEU A 73 16.19 -16.36 -3.97
C LEU A 73 16.23 -15.49 -2.72
N MET A 74 16.93 -15.92 -1.66
CA MET A 74 17.12 -15.09 -0.47
C MET A 74 17.87 -13.79 -0.77
N ALA A 75 18.88 -13.85 -1.64
CA ALA A 75 19.64 -12.68 -2.07
C ALA A 75 18.82 -11.80 -3.02
N GLU A 76 18.14 -12.38 -4.01
CA GLU A 76 17.31 -11.67 -5.00
C GLU A 76 16.18 -10.89 -4.31
N TYR A 77 15.50 -11.52 -3.35
CA TYR A 77 14.36 -10.90 -2.67
C TYR A 77 14.73 -10.20 -1.37
N ASN A 78 16.02 -10.19 -0.99
CA ASN A 78 16.50 -9.64 0.27
C ASN A 78 15.68 -10.11 1.49
N ILE A 79 15.56 -11.42 1.66
CA ILE A 79 14.80 -12.04 2.75
C ILE A 79 15.66 -12.92 3.64
N SER A 80 15.32 -12.94 4.92
CA SER A 80 15.93 -13.84 5.90
C SER A 80 15.54 -15.30 5.65
N ARG A 81 16.32 -16.22 6.22
CA ARG A 81 16.02 -17.66 6.19
C ARG A 81 14.64 -17.97 6.75
N THR A 82 14.27 -17.32 7.85
CA THR A 82 12.97 -17.52 8.51
C THR A 82 11.82 -17.09 7.59
N GLN A 83 11.94 -15.90 6.98
CA GLN A 83 10.94 -15.39 6.03
C GLN A 83 10.81 -16.30 4.80
N PHE A 84 11.92 -16.83 4.29
CA PHE A 84 11.88 -17.76 3.16
C PHE A 84 11.04 -19.00 3.50
N TYR A 85 11.23 -19.61 4.67
CA TYR A 85 10.44 -20.79 5.04
C TYR A 85 8.96 -20.47 5.29
N LEU A 86 8.63 -19.27 5.78
CA LEU A 86 7.23 -18.83 5.88
C LEU A 86 6.59 -18.73 4.49
N VAL A 87 7.30 -18.17 3.50
CA VAL A 87 6.81 -18.07 2.11
C VAL A 87 6.59 -19.44 1.47
N ILE A 88 7.53 -20.38 1.69
CA ILE A 88 7.45 -21.73 1.11
C ILE A 88 6.40 -22.61 1.81
N LYS A 89 6.22 -22.47 3.12
CA LYS A 89 5.22 -23.23 3.88
C LYS A 89 3.81 -22.94 3.37
N GLY A 90 3.52 -21.68 3.04
CA GLY A 90 2.17 -21.20 2.75
C GLY A 90 1.34 -21.23 4.03
N ASP A 91 1.00 -20.06 4.55
CA ASP A 91 -0.08 -19.96 5.55
C ASP A 91 -1.41 -19.70 4.82
#